data_AF-A0A8T6ID75-F1
#
_entry.id   AF-A0A8T6ID75-F1
#
_cell.length_a   1.000
_cell.length_b   1.000
_cell.length_c   1.000
_cell.angle_alpha   90.00
_cell.angle_beta   90.00
_cell.angle_gamma   90.00
#
_symmetry.space_group_name_H-M   'P 1'
#
loop_
_entity.id
_entity.type
_entity.pdbx_description
1 polymer ?
#
loop_
_entity_poly.entity_id
_entity_poly.type
_entity_poly.pdbx_seq_one_letter_code
_entity_poly.pdbx_strand_id
1 'polypeptide(L)'
;MARVPVTRMRDILAAYLSYGLERVQGILGILVFLGLAWLLSEGRREVRLLPVAAGLAIQFSIAFVLLRIPVAREGLLVLNHVVDAIETATTAGASLVFGFLGGGEVPFALTAETAPYIFAFRILPQILVFSVLVAVLWYWRVLPVVIRGFSWALRRSLGVGGAVGLAASASVFLGMVEAPLAIRAHLARLSRSELFVVMTCGMSTVAGSIMVLYANLLTDVIDGALGHVLIASVVNVIGAVVVARVMIPEQGA
;
A
#
# COMPACT_ATOMS: atom_id res chain seq x y z
N MET A 1 -49.70 4.29 -16.20
CA MET A 1 -49.02 3.47 -15.17
C MET A 1 -48.42 2.24 -15.84
N ALA A 2 -47.16 2.30 -16.26
CA ALA A 2 -46.47 1.17 -16.88
C ALA A 2 -46.06 0.15 -15.81
N ARG A 3 -46.56 -1.09 -15.89
CA ARG A 3 -46.17 -2.19 -14.99
C ARG A 3 -44.71 -2.53 -15.25
N VAL A 4 -43.83 -2.30 -14.28
CA VAL A 4 -42.45 -2.77 -14.32
C VAL A 4 -42.49 -4.31 -14.41
N PRO A 5 -41.85 -4.94 -15.41
CA PRO A 5 -41.89 -6.39 -15.56
C PRO A 5 -41.23 -7.08 -14.34
N VAL A 6 -41.92 -8.08 -13.78
CA VAL A 6 -41.59 -8.76 -12.51
C VAL A 6 -40.18 -9.39 -12.50
N THR A 7 -39.61 -9.70 -13.66
CA THR A 7 -38.22 -10.17 -13.84
C THR A 7 -37.20 -9.13 -13.38
N ARG A 8 -37.38 -7.85 -13.76
CA ARG A 8 -36.53 -6.75 -13.30
C ARG A 8 -36.53 -6.56 -11.79
N MET A 9 -37.68 -6.78 -11.14
CA MET A 9 -37.78 -6.63 -9.68
C MET A 9 -37.01 -7.74 -8.95
N ARG A 10 -37.04 -8.99 -9.44
CA ARG A 10 -36.22 -10.08 -8.88
C ARG A 10 -34.72 -9.84 -9.07
N ASP A 11 -34.30 -9.32 -10.22
CA ASP A 11 -32.90 -9.03 -10.49
C ASP A 11 -32.37 -7.87 -9.63
N ILE A 12 -33.18 -6.83 -9.42
CA ILE A 12 -32.86 -5.72 -8.51
C ILE A 12 -32.81 -6.20 -7.06
N LEU A 13 -33.75 -7.05 -6.63
CA LEU A 13 -33.73 -7.61 -5.27
C LEU A 13 -32.52 -8.52 -5.06
N ALA A 14 -32.17 -9.34 -6.06
CA ALA A 14 -31.00 -10.22 -6.02
C ALA A 14 -29.69 -9.41 -5.97
N ALA A 15 -29.59 -8.33 -6.74
CA ALA A 15 -28.46 -7.41 -6.68
C ALA A 15 -28.40 -6.68 -5.33
N TYR A 16 -29.52 -6.20 -4.79
CA TYR A 16 -29.56 -5.58 -3.47
C TYR A 16 -29.17 -6.55 -2.35
N LEU A 17 -29.63 -7.80 -2.44
CA LEU A 17 -29.27 -8.87 -1.51
C LEU A 17 -27.78 -9.21 -1.65
N SER A 18 -27.23 -9.33 -2.86
CA SER A 18 -25.81 -9.61 -3.07
C SER A 18 -24.93 -8.47 -2.56
N TYR A 19 -25.27 -7.21 -2.84
CA TYR A 19 -24.57 -6.05 -2.26
C TYR A 19 -24.67 -6.00 -0.74
N GLY A 20 -25.81 -6.43 -0.17
CA GLY A 20 -25.97 -6.57 1.28
C GLY A 20 -25.05 -7.63 1.87
N LEU A 21 -25.01 -8.81 1.25
CA LEU A 21 -24.17 -9.94 1.64
C LEU A 21 -22.67 -9.61 1.56
N GLU A 22 -22.22 -8.94 0.50
CA GLU A 22 -20.82 -8.52 0.33
C GLU A 22 -20.37 -7.55 1.43
N ARG A 23 -21.23 -6.59 1.80
CA ARG A 23 -20.94 -5.64 2.89
C ARG A 23 -20.85 -6.33 4.24
N VAL A 24 -21.78 -7.25 4.50
CA VAL A 24 -21.77 -8.06 5.74
C VAL A 24 -20.52 -8.93 5.78
N GLN A 25 -20.13 -9.54 4.66
CA GLN A 25 -18.90 -10.33 4.54
C GLN A 25 -17.66 -9.48 4.83
N GLY A 26 -17.59 -8.24 4.32
CA GLY A 26 -16.48 -7.33 4.61
C GLY A 26 -16.36 -6.98 6.09
N ILE A 27 -17.49 -6.66 6.75
CA ILE A 27 -17.52 -6.39 8.19
C ILE A 27 -17.14 -7.64 8.99
N LEU A 28 -17.70 -8.80 8.63
CA LEU A 28 -17.37 -10.07 9.26
C LEU A 28 -15.88 -10.39 9.14
N GLY A 29 -15.28 -10.15 7.97
CA GLY A 29 -13.85 -10.35 7.73
C GLY A 29 -12.99 -9.53 8.70
N ILE A 30 -13.32 -8.26 8.91
CA ILE A 30 -12.60 -7.40 9.88
C ILE A 30 -12.72 -7.96 11.29
N LEU A 31 -13.92 -8.36 11.71
CA LEU A 31 -14.14 -8.96 13.03
C LEU A 31 -13.36 -10.27 13.20
N VAL A 32 -13.30 -11.11 12.16
CA VAL A 32 -12.55 -12.37 12.17
C VAL A 32 -11.05 -12.09 12.28
N PHE A 33 -10.48 -11.18 11.49
CA PHE A 33 -9.05 -10.87 11.55
C PHE A 33 -8.65 -10.23 12.89
N LEU A 34 -9.47 -9.34 13.44
CA LEU A 34 -9.25 -8.79 14.78
C LEU A 34 -9.41 -9.86 15.87
N GLY A 35 -10.37 -10.76 15.71
CA GLY A 35 -10.56 -11.91 16.60
C GLY A 35 -9.37 -12.85 16.59
N LEU A 36 -8.81 -13.16 15.42
CA LEU A 36 -7.59 -13.95 15.28
C LEU A 36 -6.39 -13.24 15.91
N ALA A 37 -6.21 -11.94 15.66
CA ALA A 37 -5.17 -11.14 16.29
C ALA A 37 -5.29 -11.16 17.83
N TRP A 38 -6.52 -11.08 18.35
CA TRP A 38 -6.79 -11.16 19.79
C TRP A 38 -6.56 -12.56 20.37
N LEU A 39 -6.90 -13.63 19.64
CA LEU A 39 -6.63 -15.01 20.07
C LEU A 39 -5.13 -15.29 20.15
N LEU A 40 -4.34 -14.75 19.21
CA LEU A 40 -2.89 -14.82 19.20
C LEU A 40 -2.21 -13.78 20.12
N SER A 41 -3.00 -12.96 20.83
CA SER A 41 -2.46 -11.92 21.70
C SER A 41 -1.77 -12.48 22.94
N GLU A 42 -0.61 -11.93 23.25
CA GLU A 42 0.15 -12.27 24.47
C GLU A 42 -0.47 -11.67 25.73
N GLY A 43 -1.24 -10.58 25.58
CA GLY A 43 -1.80 -9.80 26.67
C GLY A 43 -3.28 -9.48 26.44
N ARG A 44 -4.14 -10.49 26.29
CA ARG A 44 -5.58 -10.30 25.92
C ARG A 44 -6.34 -9.28 26.78
N ARG A 45 -5.95 -9.11 28.05
CA ARG A 45 -6.56 -8.17 29.00
C ARG A 45 -5.99 -6.75 28.91
N GLU A 46 -4.81 -6.61 28.31
CA GLU A 46 -4.09 -5.34 28.13
C GLU A 46 -4.49 -4.65 26.81
N VAL A 47 -5.26 -5.35 25.95
CA VAL A 47 -5.76 -4.80 24.69
C VAL A 47 -6.71 -3.63 24.97
N ARG A 48 -6.28 -2.43 24.58
CA ARG A 48 -7.07 -1.21 24.72
C ARG A 48 -8.01 -1.06 23.52
N LEU A 49 -9.30 -1.24 23.75
CA LEU A 49 -10.32 -1.18 22.68
C LEU A 49 -10.46 0.20 22.04
N LEU A 50 -10.26 1.28 22.80
CA LEU A 50 -10.42 2.64 22.27
C LEU A 50 -9.38 2.98 21.17
N PRO A 51 -8.06 2.74 21.36
CA PRO A 51 -7.09 2.85 20.26
C PRO A 51 -7.38 1.95 19.06
N VAL A 52 -7.88 0.73 19.28
CA VAL A 52 -8.26 -0.20 18.20
C VAL A 52 -9.41 0.38 17.37
N ALA A 53 -10.48 0.81 18.03
CA ALA A 53 -11.63 1.44 17.37
C ALA A 53 -11.26 2.75 16.67
N ALA A 54 -10.43 3.59 17.30
CA ALA A 54 -9.92 4.81 16.71
C ALA A 54 -9.07 4.54 15.46
N GLY A 55 -8.19 3.53 15.51
CA GLY A 55 -7.37 3.13 14.37
C GLY A 55 -8.20 2.61 13.21
N LEU A 56 -9.21 1.78 13.46
CA LEU A 56 -10.17 1.35 12.44
C LEU A 56 -10.92 2.54 11.84
N ALA A 57 -11.41 3.46 12.68
CA ALA A 57 -12.10 4.65 12.20
C ALA A 57 -11.20 5.51 11.31
N ILE A 58 -9.94 5.71 11.68
CA ILE A 58 -8.94 6.43 10.88
C ILE A 58 -8.68 5.69 9.56
N GLN A 59 -8.50 4.37 9.61
CA GLN A 59 -8.26 3.53 8.44
C GLN A 59 -9.42 3.64 7.43
N PHE A 60 -10.66 3.52 7.91
CA PHE A 60 -11.86 3.72 7.10
C PHE A 60 -11.99 5.14 6.56
N SER A 61 -11.68 6.15 7.38
CA SER A 61 -11.74 7.55 6.98
C SER A 61 -10.75 7.84 5.85
N ILE A 62 -9.52 7.36 5.96
CA ILE A 62 -8.49 7.52 4.92
C ILE A 62 -8.89 6.78 3.66
N ALA A 63 -9.33 5.52 3.76
CA ALA A 63 -9.80 4.75 2.61
C ALA A 63 -10.98 5.44 1.92
N PHE A 64 -11.94 5.97 2.68
CA PHE A 64 -13.06 6.73 2.15
C PHE A 64 -12.60 8.00 1.43
N VAL A 65 -11.73 8.80 2.05
CA VAL A 65 -11.19 10.02 1.46
C VAL A 65 -10.48 9.71 0.13
N LEU A 66 -9.59 8.72 0.12
CA LEU A 66 -8.78 8.41 -1.05
C LEU A 66 -9.56 7.73 -2.18
N LEU A 67 -10.58 6.93 -1.87
CA LEU A 67 -11.35 6.17 -2.86
C LEU A 67 -12.64 6.85 -3.32
N ARG A 68 -13.25 7.70 -2.49
CA ARG A 68 -14.57 8.31 -2.80
C ARG A 68 -14.51 9.78 -3.14
N ILE A 69 -13.50 10.53 -2.69
CA ILE A 69 -13.43 11.97 -2.98
C ILE A 69 -12.79 12.17 -4.36
N PRO A 70 -13.48 12.82 -5.32
CA PRO A 70 -12.99 12.98 -6.69
C PRO A 70 -11.61 13.64 -6.77
N VAL A 71 -11.40 14.71 -5.99
CA VAL A 71 -10.11 15.43 -5.94
C VAL A 71 -8.96 14.52 -5.50
N ALA A 72 -9.21 13.61 -4.55
CA ALA A 72 -8.18 12.67 -4.11
C ALA A 72 -7.90 11.61 -5.20
N ARG A 73 -8.95 11.12 -5.87
CA ARG A 73 -8.83 10.19 -6.99
C ARG A 73 -8.05 10.81 -8.15
N GLU A 74 -8.34 12.06 -8.52
CA GLU A 74 -7.63 12.78 -9.57
C GLU A 74 -6.15 12.99 -9.19
N GLY A 75 -5.86 13.35 -7.94
CA GLY A 75 -4.48 13.45 -7.45
C GLY A 75 -3.72 12.12 -7.55
N LEU A 76 -4.39 10.98 -7.34
CA LEU A 76 -3.79 9.65 -7.51
C LEU A 76 -3.55 9.32 -8.98
N LEU A 77 -4.38 9.82 -9.91
CA LEU A 77 -4.18 9.61 -11.34
C LEU A 77 -2.90 10.29 -11.84
N VAL A 78 -2.52 11.43 -11.25
CA VAL A 78 -1.25 12.12 -11.58
C VAL A 78 -0.03 11.22 -11.31
N LEU A 79 -0.10 10.35 -10.31
CA LEU A 79 1.00 9.42 -10.01
C LEU A 79 1.21 8.40 -11.13
N ASN A 80 0.17 8.03 -11.89
CA ASN A 80 0.33 7.12 -13.03
C ASN A 80 1.19 7.76 -14.12
N HIS A 81 1.01 9.06 -14.41
CA HIS A 81 1.86 9.77 -15.37
C HIS A 81 3.34 9.78 -14.97
N VAL A 82 3.63 9.82 -13.66
CA VAL A 82 5.00 9.70 -13.17
C VAL A 82 5.57 8.31 -13.49
N VAL A 83 4.78 7.26 -13.32
CA VAL A 83 5.20 5.89 -13.65
C VAL A 83 5.34 5.68 -15.14
N ASP A 84 4.44 6.20 -15.97
CA ASP A 84 4.54 6.14 -17.43
C ASP A 84 5.83 6.84 -17.92
N ALA A 85 6.16 7.99 -17.32
CA ALA A 85 7.39 8.70 -17.62
C ALA A 85 8.64 7.89 -17.21
N ILE A 86 8.61 7.24 -16.05
CA ILE A 86 9.69 6.36 -15.59
C ILE A 86 9.79 5.12 -16.49
N GLU A 87 8.68 4.51 -16.88
CA GLU A 87 8.65 3.36 -17.79
C GLU A 87 9.24 3.73 -19.15
N THR A 88 8.83 4.87 -19.71
CA THR A 88 9.34 5.36 -21.00
C THR A 88 10.84 5.62 -20.92
N ALA A 89 11.30 6.33 -19.89
CA ALA A 89 12.71 6.62 -19.69
C ALA A 89 13.54 5.34 -19.47
N THR A 90 13.01 4.39 -18.70
CA THR A 90 13.71 3.14 -18.41
C THR A 90 13.72 2.23 -19.64
N THR A 91 12.65 2.19 -20.42
CA THR A 91 12.60 1.42 -21.69
C THR A 91 13.60 1.98 -22.69
N ALA A 92 13.75 3.29 -22.79
CA ALA A 92 14.80 3.90 -23.61
C ALA A 92 16.21 3.45 -23.15
N GLY A 93 16.49 3.49 -21.85
CA GLY A 93 17.76 2.99 -21.29
C GLY A 93 17.98 1.49 -21.48
N ALA A 94 16.95 0.68 -21.27
CA ALA A 94 16.99 -0.76 -21.44
C ALA A 94 17.19 -1.14 -22.90
N SER A 95 16.55 -0.44 -23.84
CA SER A 95 16.76 -0.65 -25.28
C SER A 95 18.17 -0.29 -25.73
N LEU A 96 18.80 0.72 -25.12
CA LEU A 96 20.20 1.06 -25.38
C LEU A 96 21.15 -0.06 -24.92
N VAL A 97 20.90 -0.64 -23.74
CA VAL A 97 21.78 -1.65 -23.12
C VAL A 97 21.53 -3.05 -23.67
N PHE A 98 20.28 -3.43 -23.87
CA PHE A 98 19.83 -4.80 -24.20
C PHE A 98 19.23 -4.93 -25.60
N GLY A 99 19.18 -3.85 -26.39
CA GLY A 99 18.61 -3.87 -27.74
C GLY A 99 17.13 -4.26 -27.74
N PHE A 100 16.75 -5.16 -28.64
CA PHE A 100 15.37 -5.64 -28.77
C PHE A 100 14.83 -6.29 -27.48
N LEU A 101 15.70 -6.91 -26.68
CA LEU A 101 15.29 -7.56 -25.42
C LEU A 101 14.75 -6.54 -24.40
N GLY A 102 15.28 -5.31 -24.43
CA GLY A 102 14.88 -4.20 -23.57
C GLY A 102 13.75 -3.32 -24.12
N GLY A 103 13.07 -3.76 -25.20
CA GLY A 103 12.00 -3.00 -25.84
C GLY A 103 12.43 -2.19 -27.08
N GLY A 104 13.65 -2.42 -27.59
CA GLY A 104 14.09 -1.88 -28.89
C GLY A 104 13.43 -2.59 -30.08
N GLU A 105 13.71 -2.13 -31.29
CA GLU A 105 13.18 -2.72 -32.52
C GLU A 105 13.56 -4.20 -32.67
N VAL A 106 12.60 -5.03 -33.06
CA VAL A 106 12.80 -6.47 -33.25
C VAL A 106 13.51 -6.70 -34.59
N PRO A 107 14.69 -7.36 -34.61
CA PRO A 107 15.47 -7.52 -35.84
C PRO A 107 14.97 -8.67 -36.75
N PHE A 108 13.83 -9.27 -36.43
CA PHE A 108 13.25 -10.40 -37.14
C PHE A 108 11.73 -10.27 -37.28
N ALA A 109 11.17 -10.90 -38.31
CA ALA A 109 9.72 -10.94 -38.50
C ALA A 109 9.06 -11.77 -37.39
N LEU A 110 8.13 -11.16 -36.67
CA LEU A 110 7.36 -11.84 -35.64
C LEU A 110 6.26 -12.69 -36.28
N THR A 111 6.11 -13.92 -35.81
CA THR A 111 4.97 -14.79 -36.15
C THR A 111 3.71 -14.43 -35.38
N ALA A 112 3.83 -13.67 -34.28
CA ALA A 112 2.74 -13.11 -33.50
C ALA A 112 2.60 -11.60 -33.76
N GLU A 113 1.40 -11.04 -33.61
CA GLU A 113 1.13 -9.61 -33.84
C GLU A 113 1.87 -8.68 -32.87
N THR A 114 2.33 -9.19 -31.73
CA THR A 114 3.02 -8.42 -30.69
C THR A 114 4.41 -8.97 -30.37
N ALA A 115 5.37 -8.06 -30.19
CA ALA A 115 6.70 -8.41 -29.73
C ALA A 115 6.65 -9.03 -28.33
N PRO A 116 7.45 -10.08 -28.03
CA PRO A 116 7.43 -10.72 -26.72
C PRO A 116 7.87 -9.75 -25.62
N TYR A 117 7.03 -9.60 -24.60
CA TYR A 117 7.38 -8.83 -23.39
C TYR A 117 8.32 -9.66 -22.52
N ILE A 118 9.63 -9.37 -22.57
CA ILE A 118 10.61 -10.10 -21.77
C ILE A 118 10.76 -9.43 -20.40
N PHE A 119 10.03 -9.97 -19.43
CA PHE A 119 9.96 -9.49 -18.05
C PHE A 119 11.33 -9.06 -17.49
N ALA A 120 12.34 -9.93 -17.60
CA ALA A 120 13.65 -9.71 -16.99
C ALA A 120 14.36 -8.44 -17.51
N PHE A 121 14.23 -8.13 -18.80
CA PHE A 121 14.93 -7.01 -19.45
C PHE A 121 14.12 -5.72 -19.48
N ARG A 122 12.85 -5.74 -19.04
CA ARG A 122 12.01 -4.54 -18.95
C ARG A 122 11.75 -4.12 -17.51
N ILE A 123 11.36 -5.07 -16.67
CA ILE A 123 10.94 -4.77 -15.29
C ILE A 123 12.13 -4.62 -14.34
N LEU A 124 13.15 -5.48 -14.44
CA LEU A 124 14.31 -5.37 -13.54
C LEU A 124 15.05 -4.02 -13.70
N PRO A 125 15.28 -3.51 -14.92
CA PRO A 125 15.82 -2.16 -15.10
C PRO A 125 14.92 -1.08 -14.51
N GLN A 126 13.60 -1.21 -14.63
CA GLN A 126 12.64 -0.25 -14.08
C GLN A 126 12.69 -0.20 -12.54
N ILE A 127 12.80 -1.37 -11.90
CA ILE A 127 13.02 -1.47 -10.44
C ILE A 127 14.35 -0.79 -10.05
N LEU A 128 15.41 -0.97 -10.84
CA LEU A 128 16.71 -0.34 -10.60
C LEU A 128 16.60 1.19 -10.68
N VAL A 129 16.03 1.73 -11.76
CA VAL A 129 15.85 3.18 -11.95
C VAL A 129 14.99 3.77 -10.83
N PHE A 130 13.90 3.12 -10.45
CA PHE A 130 13.08 3.57 -9.33
C PHE A 130 13.84 3.56 -8.01
N SER A 131 14.67 2.55 -7.76
CA SER A 131 15.50 2.48 -6.55
C SER A 131 16.50 3.63 -6.49
N VAL A 132 17.10 4.01 -7.64
CA VAL A 132 17.97 5.20 -7.74
C VAL A 132 17.16 6.48 -7.50
N LEU A 133 15.96 6.60 -8.06
CA LEU A 133 15.09 7.76 -7.83
C LEU A 133 14.76 7.95 -6.35
N VAL A 134 14.38 6.87 -5.66
CA VAL A 134 14.13 6.89 -4.21
C VAL A 134 15.38 7.32 -3.45
N ALA A 135 16.56 6.82 -3.81
CA ALA A 135 17.82 7.20 -3.20
C ALA A 135 18.14 8.70 -3.40
N VAL A 136 17.86 9.25 -4.59
CA VAL A 136 18.02 10.69 -4.88
C VAL A 136 17.03 11.52 -4.06
N LEU A 137 15.76 11.13 -4.01
CA LEU A 137 14.73 11.81 -3.20
C LEU A 137 15.05 11.78 -1.70
N TRP A 138 15.72 10.72 -1.25
CA TRP A 138 16.26 10.62 0.10
C TRP A 138 17.40 11.62 0.33
N TYR A 139 18.37 11.67 -0.58
CA TYR A 139 19.52 12.59 -0.52
C TYR A 139 19.08 14.06 -0.52
N TRP A 140 18.11 14.43 -1.37
CA TRP A 140 17.53 15.79 -1.43
C TRP A 140 16.56 16.12 -0.28
N ARG A 141 16.35 15.18 0.66
CA ARG A 141 15.46 15.34 1.82
C ARG A 141 13.97 15.51 1.48
N VAL A 142 13.54 15.24 0.26
CA VAL A 142 12.11 15.25 -0.11
C VAL A 142 11.39 14.12 0.64
N LEU A 143 11.87 12.89 0.53
CA LEU A 143 11.24 11.75 1.18
C LEU A 143 11.26 11.84 2.73
N PRO A 144 12.37 12.24 3.38
CA PRO A 144 12.38 12.54 4.81
C PRO A 144 11.38 13.61 5.28
N VAL A 145 11.07 14.63 4.47
CA VAL A 145 10.05 15.63 4.83
C VAL A 145 8.66 14.99 4.81
N VAL A 146 8.34 14.23 3.76
CA VAL A 146 7.06 13.51 3.63
C VAL A 146 6.88 12.52 4.78
N ILE A 147 7.89 11.68 5.05
CA ILE A 147 7.88 10.69 6.13
C ILE A 147 7.66 11.36 7.50
N ARG A 148 8.28 12.52 7.76
CA ARG A 148 8.07 13.26 9.01
C ARG A 148 6.64 13.78 9.14
N GLY A 149 6.01 14.20 8.04
CA GLY A 149 4.61 14.60 8.01
C GLY A 149 3.67 13.44 8.38
N PHE A 150 3.85 12.29 7.74
CA PHE A 150 3.10 11.07 8.09
C PHE A 150 3.35 10.64 9.54
N SER A 151 4.60 10.71 10.01
CA SER A 151 4.96 10.32 11.38
C SER A 151 4.27 11.22 12.39
N TRP A 152 4.25 12.54 12.14
CA TRP A 152 3.49 13.47 12.97
C TRP A 152 2.00 13.13 13.01
N ALA A 153 1.40 12.79 11.86
CA ALA A 153 -0.01 12.40 11.79
C ALA A 153 -0.28 11.13 12.61
N LEU A 154 0.52 10.07 12.45
CA LEU A 154 0.41 8.82 13.20
C LEU A 154 0.59 9.04 14.71
N ARG A 155 1.57 9.85 15.11
CA ARG A 155 1.79 10.19 16.52
C ARG A 155 0.59 10.90 17.12
N ARG A 156 -0.01 11.83 16.38
CA ARG A 156 -1.14 12.62 16.87
C ARG A 156 -2.46 11.83 16.90
N SER A 157 -2.64 10.90 15.97
CA SER A 157 -3.88 10.15 15.79
C SER A 157 -3.89 8.82 16.56
N LEU A 158 -2.81 8.03 16.49
CA LEU A 158 -2.70 6.71 17.12
C LEU A 158 -1.86 6.71 18.39
N GLY A 159 -1.19 7.82 18.74
CA GLY A 159 -0.34 7.88 19.93
C GLY A 159 0.83 6.90 19.88
N VAL A 160 1.42 6.71 18.70
CA VAL A 160 2.65 5.88 18.56
C VAL A 160 3.88 6.68 18.99
N GLY A 161 4.91 5.96 19.48
CA GLY A 161 6.20 6.54 19.81
C GLY A 161 6.86 7.26 18.62
N GLY A 162 7.78 8.19 18.89
CA GLY A 162 8.43 9.00 17.85
C GLY A 162 9.20 8.15 16.82
N ALA A 163 10.00 7.21 17.30
CA ALA A 163 10.74 6.28 16.45
C ALA A 163 9.78 5.33 15.70
N VAL A 164 8.79 4.76 16.38
CA VAL A 164 7.78 3.88 15.75
C VAL A 164 7.01 4.61 14.65
N GLY A 165 6.55 5.84 14.90
CA GLY A 165 5.84 6.64 13.92
C GLY A 165 6.71 6.96 12.70
N LEU A 166 8.00 7.24 12.89
CA LEU A 166 8.94 7.45 11.76
C LEU A 166 9.13 6.19 10.93
N ALA A 167 9.37 5.03 11.56
CA ALA A 167 9.55 3.77 10.84
C ALA A 167 8.27 3.30 10.14
N ALA A 168 7.12 3.40 10.81
CA ALA A 168 5.81 3.08 10.23
C ALA A 168 5.47 4.02 9.05
N SER A 169 5.88 5.28 9.11
CA SER A 169 5.68 6.21 7.98
C SER A 169 6.66 5.93 6.84
N ALA A 170 7.89 5.54 7.17
CA ALA A 170 8.89 5.15 6.19
C ALA A 170 8.44 3.90 5.41
N SER A 171 7.79 2.94 6.06
CA SER A 171 7.35 1.70 5.41
C SER A 171 6.29 1.91 4.32
N VAL A 172 5.61 3.05 4.29
CA VAL A 172 4.71 3.39 3.17
C VAL A 172 5.46 3.42 1.83
N PHE A 173 6.74 3.81 1.85
CA PHE A 173 7.55 4.03 0.64
C PHE A 173 8.77 3.11 0.57
N LEU A 174 9.30 2.70 1.72
CA LEU A 174 10.52 1.91 1.86
C LEU A 174 10.19 0.47 2.25
N GLY A 175 11.06 -0.47 1.84
CA GLY A 175 10.87 -1.87 2.16
C GLY A 175 11.09 -2.21 3.64
N MET A 176 10.74 -3.45 4.00
CA MET A 176 10.87 -3.99 5.37
C MET A 176 12.29 -3.91 5.97
N VAL A 177 13.34 -3.85 5.13
CA VAL A 177 14.73 -3.69 5.55
C VAL A 177 15.14 -2.22 5.67
N GLU A 178 14.61 -1.37 4.80
CA GLU A 178 15.01 0.04 4.67
C GLU A 178 14.27 0.95 5.67
N ALA A 179 12.99 0.68 5.92
CA ALA A 179 12.18 1.48 6.83
C ALA A 179 12.75 1.50 8.28
N PRO A 180 13.21 0.37 8.87
CA PRO A 180 13.84 0.38 10.19
C PRO A 180 15.19 1.12 10.22
N LEU A 181 15.92 1.21 9.10
CA LEU A 181 17.19 1.93 9.04
C LEU A 181 17.01 3.44 9.29
N ALA A 182 15.84 3.99 8.97
CA ALA A 182 15.48 5.37 9.29
C ALA A 182 15.54 5.67 10.80
N ILE A 183 15.39 4.64 11.64
CA ILE A 183 15.44 4.74 13.11
C ILE A 183 16.55 3.89 13.73
N ARG A 184 17.59 3.57 12.96
CA ARG A 184 18.69 2.67 13.39
C ARG A 184 19.21 2.96 14.80
N ALA A 185 19.40 4.22 15.16
CA ALA A 185 19.91 4.63 16.48
C ALA A 185 18.93 4.41 17.66
N HIS A 186 17.67 4.10 17.37
CA HIS A 186 16.62 3.89 18.35
C HIS A 186 16.13 2.44 18.40
N LEU A 187 16.45 1.59 17.42
CA LEU A 187 16.00 0.20 17.36
C LEU A 187 16.30 -0.58 18.63
N ALA A 188 17.52 -0.47 19.17
CA ALA A 188 17.93 -1.16 20.40
C ALA A 188 17.21 -0.68 21.67
N ARG A 189 16.49 0.45 21.59
CA ARG A 189 15.74 1.04 22.72
C ARG A 189 14.23 0.86 22.60
N LEU A 190 13.74 0.26 21.51
CA LEU A 190 12.31 -0.01 21.35
C LEU A 190 11.87 -1.09 22.33
N SER A 191 10.69 -0.89 22.92
CA SER A 191 10.02 -1.96 23.64
C SER A 191 9.64 -3.10 22.70
N ARG A 192 9.29 -4.25 23.28
CA ARG A 192 8.84 -5.41 22.50
C ARG A 192 7.61 -5.12 21.64
N SER A 193 6.65 -4.36 22.18
CA SER A 193 5.46 -3.91 21.44
C SER A 193 5.84 -2.96 20.30
N GLU A 194 6.68 -1.97 20.57
CA GLU A 194 7.14 -1.01 19.56
C GLU A 194 7.90 -1.67 18.42
N LEU A 195 8.80 -2.61 18.72
CA LEU A 195 9.53 -3.37 17.71
C LEU A 195 8.57 -4.21 16.87
N PHE A 196 7.57 -4.84 17.49
CA PHE A 196 6.56 -5.62 16.77
C PHE A 196 5.71 -4.74 15.84
N VAL A 197 5.36 -3.53 16.26
CA VAL A 197 4.69 -2.55 15.39
C VAL A 197 5.56 -2.23 14.18
N VAL A 198 6.85 -1.94 14.37
CA VAL A 198 7.77 -1.62 13.26
C VAL A 198 7.87 -2.79 12.28
N MET A 199 8.00 -4.02 12.78
CA MET A 199 8.05 -5.23 11.94
C MET A 199 6.73 -5.44 11.18
N THR A 200 5.59 -5.31 11.86
CA THR A 200 4.27 -5.51 11.26
C THR A 200 3.99 -4.48 10.17
N CYS A 201 4.31 -3.20 10.41
CA CYS A 201 4.20 -2.15 9.39
C CYS A 201 5.05 -2.47 8.16
N GLY A 202 6.31 -2.87 8.34
CA GLY A 202 7.20 -3.25 7.25
C GLY A 202 6.72 -4.44 6.42
N MET A 203 6.08 -5.44 7.05
CA MET A 203 5.52 -6.61 6.34
C MET A 203 4.16 -6.34 5.70
N SER A 204 3.42 -5.35 6.19
CA SER A 204 2.09 -5.00 5.69
C SER A 204 2.10 -4.11 4.44
N THR A 205 3.27 -3.57 4.08
CA THR A 205 3.43 -2.54 3.05
C THR A 205 4.35 -3.03 1.93
N VAL A 206 4.28 -2.36 0.79
CA VAL A 206 5.11 -2.66 -0.38
C VAL A 206 6.13 -1.54 -0.57
N ALA A 207 7.39 -1.91 -0.79
CA ALA A 207 8.45 -0.96 -1.15
C ALA A 207 8.11 -0.25 -2.48
N GLY A 208 8.40 1.04 -2.59
CA GLY A 208 8.12 1.80 -3.81
C GLY A 208 8.75 1.18 -5.07
N SER A 209 9.93 0.56 -4.93
CA SER A 209 10.61 -0.16 -6.02
C SER A 209 9.79 -1.32 -6.58
N ILE A 210 9.05 -2.05 -5.74
CA ILE A 210 8.17 -3.16 -6.14
C ILE A 210 6.76 -2.67 -6.49
N MET A 211 6.34 -1.52 -5.94
CA MET A 211 5.06 -0.91 -6.26
C MET A 211 4.89 -0.65 -7.76
N VAL A 212 5.96 -0.20 -8.43
CA VAL A 212 5.98 -0.01 -9.88
C VAL A 212 5.78 -1.32 -10.63
N LEU A 213 6.43 -2.39 -10.19
CA LEU A 213 6.22 -3.72 -10.78
C LEU A 213 4.74 -4.14 -10.71
N TYR A 214 4.12 -4.01 -9.54
CA TYR A 214 2.70 -4.34 -9.40
C TYR A 214 1.80 -3.43 -10.23
N ALA A 215 2.11 -2.14 -10.33
CA ALA A 215 1.36 -1.22 -11.17
C ALA A 215 1.36 -1.70 -12.63
N ASN A 216 2.55 -1.96 -13.20
CA ASN A 216 2.67 -2.45 -14.59
C ASN A 216 1.91 -3.76 -14.82
N LEU A 217 1.98 -4.70 -13.87
CA LEU A 217 1.29 -5.99 -14.00
C LEU A 217 -0.24 -5.85 -13.92
N LEU A 218 -0.74 -4.82 -13.25
CA LEU A 218 -2.16 -4.60 -12.99
C LEU A 218 -2.78 -3.52 -13.89
N THR A 219 -2.00 -2.80 -14.71
CA THR A 219 -2.49 -1.71 -15.57
C THR A 219 -3.63 -2.17 -16.48
N ASP A 220 -3.57 -3.39 -17.01
CA ASP A 220 -4.62 -3.93 -17.91
C ASP A 220 -5.87 -4.45 -17.17
N VAL A 221 -5.80 -4.56 -15.84
CA VAL A 221 -6.88 -5.13 -15.00
C VAL A 221 -7.58 -4.04 -14.18
N ILE A 222 -6.82 -3.04 -13.71
CA ILE A 222 -7.29 -2.01 -12.80
C ILE A 222 -6.77 -0.64 -13.27
N ASP A 223 -7.71 0.23 -13.63
CA ASP A 223 -7.41 1.63 -13.90
C ASP A 223 -6.74 2.28 -12.69
N GLY A 224 -5.58 2.90 -12.92
CA GLY A 224 -4.83 3.56 -11.85
C GLY A 224 -4.31 2.60 -10.78
N ALA A 225 -3.85 1.41 -11.19
CA ALA A 225 -3.27 0.38 -10.34
C ALA A 225 -2.25 0.93 -9.32
N LEU A 226 -1.36 1.84 -9.74
CA LEU A 226 -0.39 2.45 -8.84
C LEU A 226 -1.05 3.21 -7.68
N GLY A 227 -2.07 4.01 -7.99
CA GLY A 227 -2.85 4.72 -6.99
C GLY A 227 -3.47 3.76 -5.98
N HIS A 228 -4.02 2.63 -6.47
CA HIS A 228 -4.56 1.59 -5.60
C HIS A 228 -3.51 0.94 -4.70
N VAL A 229 -2.32 0.62 -5.22
CA VAL A 229 -1.23 0.04 -4.41
C VAL A 229 -0.72 1.05 -3.37
N LEU A 230 -0.61 2.33 -3.74
CA LEU A 230 -0.21 3.39 -2.80
C LEU A 230 -1.25 3.57 -1.68
N ILE A 231 -2.54 3.62 -2.02
CA ILE A 231 -3.62 3.68 -1.04
C ILE A 231 -3.54 2.49 -0.10
N ALA A 232 -3.36 1.29 -0.65
CA ALA A 232 -3.22 0.07 0.13
C ALA A 232 -2.06 0.19 1.13
N SER A 233 -0.88 0.64 0.71
CA SER A 233 0.26 0.87 1.62
C SER A 233 -0.06 1.86 2.75
N VAL A 234 -0.70 2.99 2.46
CA VAL A 234 -1.05 4.00 3.48
C VAL A 234 -2.08 3.46 4.48
N VAL A 235 -3.12 2.80 3.98
CA VAL A 235 -4.19 2.20 4.79
C VAL A 235 -3.65 1.05 5.63
N ASN A 236 -2.74 0.24 5.07
CA ASN A 236 -2.14 -0.91 5.74
C ASN A 236 -1.27 -0.50 6.93
N VAL A 237 -0.57 0.64 6.89
CA VAL A 237 0.18 1.11 8.07
C VAL A 237 -0.73 1.30 9.28
N ILE A 238 -1.91 1.89 9.09
CA ILE A 238 -2.87 2.07 10.19
C ILE A 238 -3.37 0.72 10.70
N GLY A 239 -3.77 -0.16 9.78
CA GLY A 239 -4.23 -1.51 10.11
C GLY A 239 -3.15 -2.34 10.83
N ALA A 240 -1.90 -2.22 10.39
CA ALA A 240 -0.74 -2.89 10.98
C ALA A 240 -0.47 -2.41 12.40
N VAL A 241 -0.54 -1.10 12.67
CA VAL A 241 -0.44 -0.58 14.05
C VAL A 241 -1.56 -1.14 14.93
N VAL A 242 -2.79 -1.20 14.42
CA VAL A 242 -3.93 -1.75 15.16
C VAL A 242 -3.72 -3.23 15.47
N VAL A 243 -3.44 -4.05 14.46
CA VAL A 243 -3.22 -5.51 14.62
C VAL A 243 -2.02 -5.77 15.53
N ALA A 244 -0.92 -5.04 15.35
CA ALA A 244 0.27 -5.18 16.17
C ALA A 244 -0.01 -4.91 17.66
N ARG A 245 -0.76 -3.85 17.98
CA ARG A 245 -1.13 -3.53 19.37
C ARG A 245 -2.21 -4.46 19.94
N VAL A 246 -2.98 -5.15 19.11
CA VAL A 246 -3.86 -6.23 19.58
C VAL A 246 -3.04 -7.46 19.93
N MET A 247 -2.10 -7.87 19.07
CA MET A 247 -1.29 -9.08 19.29
C MET A 247 -0.26 -8.89 20.41
N ILE A 248 0.44 -7.76 20.44
CA ILE A 248 1.43 -7.43 21.48
C ILE A 248 1.11 -6.04 22.02
N PRO A 249 0.21 -5.95 23.02
CA PRO A 249 -0.17 -4.69 23.65
C PRO A 249 1.02 -3.97 24.28
N GLU A 250 0.90 -2.65 24.37
CA GLU A 250 1.92 -1.80 24.97
C GLU A 250 1.78 -1.85 26.50
N GLN A 251 2.81 -2.38 27.17
CA GLN A 251 2.84 -2.52 28.62
C GLN A 251 3.41 -1.25 29.26
N GLY A 252 2.52 -0.35 29.67
CA GLY A 252 2.87 0.86 30.42
C GLY A 252 3.39 2.01 29.54
N ALA A 253 2.72 3.16 29.67
CA ALA A 253 3.29 4.46 29.31
C ALA A 253 3.76 5.15 30.61
#